data_AF-A0A3D4QWU0-F1
#
_entry.id   AF-A0A3D4QWU0-F1
#
_cell.length_a   1.000
_cell.length_b   1.000
_cell.length_c   1.000
_cell.angle_alpha   90.00
_cell.angle_beta   90.00
_cell.angle_gamma   90.00
#
_symmetry.space_group_name_H-M   'P 1'
#
loop_
_entity.id
_entity.type
_entity.pdbx_description
1 polymer ?
#
loop_
_entity_poly.entity_id
_entity_poly.type
_entity_poly.pdbx_seq_one_letter_code
_entity_poly.pdbx_strand_id
1 'polypeptide(L)'
;ITDGEENSSREYSAEKVKVQIERQKSKYNWEFIFLGANIDAVHTAKQFGIGEDRAMDYIADSEGTALSYSVMIDVVSEYRKKTTISDKHFDEIRKDVKKRGKKR
;
A
#
# COMPACT_ATOMS: atom_id res chain seq x y z
N ILE A 1 15.61 9.31 10.07
CA ILE A 1 15.83 9.05 8.63
C ILE A 1 16.25 7.59 8.54
N THR A 2 15.51 6.74 7.82
CA THR A 2 15.90 5.35 7.62
C THR A 2 17.06 5.31 6.60
N ASP A 3 17.94 4.32 6.72
CA ASP A 3 19.23 4.26 6.01
C ASP A 3 19.14 3.88 4.52
N GLY A 4 17.94 3.59 4.01
CA GLY A 4 17.70 3.31 2.60
C GLY A 4 18.08 1.89 2.15
N GLU A 5 18.52 1.03 3.07
CA GLU A 5 18.89 -0.37 2.80
C GLU A 5 17.69 -1.33 2.88
N GLU A 6 16.47 -0.86 3.17
CA GLU A 6 15.28 -1.70 3.33
C GLU A 6 14.96 -2.58 2.09
N ASN A 7 15.29 -2.12 0.87
CA ASN A 7 15.15 -2.89 -0.37
C ASN A 7 16.42 -3.63 -0.81
N SER A 8 17.49 -3.61 0.01
CA SER A 8 18.77 -4.29 -0.24
C SER A 8 18.88 -5.66 0.44
N SER A 9 17.76 -6.17 0.98
CA SER A 9 17.74 -7.45 1.69
C SER A 9 18.28 -8.58 0.79
N ARG A 10 19.40 -9.17 1.22
CA ARG A 10 19.99 -10.36 0.59
C ARG A 10 19.38 -11.67 1.12
N GLU A 11 18.57 -11.59 2.18
CA GLU A 11 18.02 -12.75 2.90
C GLU A 11 16.57 -13.09 2.52
N TYR A 12 15.87 -12.15 1.90
CA TYR A 12 14.46 -12.29 1.53
C TYR A 12 14.26 -11.93 0.05
N SER A 13 13.98 -12.95 -0.76
CA SER A 13 13.54 -12.75 -2.14
C SER A 13 12.07 -12.31 -2.17
N ALA A 14 11.67 -11.60 -3.22
CA ALA A 14 10.27 -11.22 -3.44
C ALA A 14 9.32 -12.44 -3.41
N GLU A 15 9.78 -13.58 -3.95
CA GLU A 15 9.03 -14.84 -3.90
C GLU A 15 8.81 -15.34 -2.47
N LYS A 16 9.84 -15.31 -1.61
CA LYS A 16 9.72 -15.70 -0.21
C LYS A 16 8.75 -14.79 0.55
N VAL A 17 8.80 -13.48 0.28
CA VAL A 17 7.88 -12.50 0.87
C VAL A 17 6.45 -12.76 0.38
N LYS A 18 6.25 -13.04 -0.90
CA LYS A 18 4.94 -13.41 -1.46
C LYS A 18 4.34 -14.65 -0.79
N VAL A 19 5.13 -15.71 -0.60
CA VAL A 19 4.68 -16.93 0.11
C VAL A 19 4.28 -16.61 1.55
N GLN A 20 5.01 -15.73 2.22
CA GLN A 20 4.66 -15.31 3.58
C GLN A 20 3.35 -14.52 3.60
N ILE A 21 3.17 -13.55 2.69
CA ILE A 21 1.93 -12.77 2.55
C ILE A 21 0.73 -13.69 2.35
N GLU A 22 0.82 -14.65 1.41
CA GLU A 22 -0.27 -15.60 1.15
C GLU A 22 -0.57 -16.49 2.35
N ARG A 23 0.46 -16.93 3.09
CA ARG A 23 0.28 -17.67 4.34
C ARG A 23 -0.43 -16.84 5.41
N GLN A 24 -0.06 -15.56 5.57
CA GLN A 24 -0.70 -14.70 6.57
C GLN A 24 -2.14 -14.36 6.20
N LYS A 25 -2.43 -14.12 4.91
CA LYS A 25 -3.78 -13.93 4.38
C LYS A 25 -4.66 -15.14 4.66
N SER A 26 -4.20 -16.34 4.28
CA SER A 26 -5.00 -17.57 4.43
C SER A 26 -5.15 -18.05 5.87
N LYS A 27 -4.10 -17.95 6.69
CA LYS A 27 -4.11 -18.50 8.05
C LYS A 27 -4.68 -17.55 9.09
N TYR A 28 -4.47 -16.24 8.93
CA TYR A 28 -4.81 -15.26 9.94
C TYR A 28 -5.65 -14.09 9.42
N ASN A 29 -6.13 -14.17 8.16
CA ASN A 29 -6.97 -13.16 7.52
C ASN A 29 -6.32 -11.76 7.50
N TRP A 30 -4.99 -11.69 7.41
CA TRP A 30 -4.29 -10.41 7.31
C TRP A 30 -4.58 -9.72 5.98
N GLU A 31 -4.83 -8.42 6.03
CA GLU A 31 -4.90 -7.56 4.84
C GLU A 31 -3.56 -6.86 4.63
N PHE A 32 -3.07 -6.86 3.40
CA PHE A 32 -1.83 -6.18 3.00
C PHE A 32 -2.15 -5.04 2.06
N ILE A 33 -1.71 -3.84 2.41
CA ILE A 33 -1.88 -2.61 1.62
C ILE A 33 -0.48 -2.06 1.34
N PHE A 34 -0.21 -1.77 0.08
CA PHE A 34 1.08 -1.25 -0.39
C PHE A 34 0.93 0.21 -0.80
N LEU A 35 1.55 1.11 -0.03
CA LEU A 35 1.56 2.56 -0.30
C LEU A 35 2.94 2.98 -0.80
N GLY A 36 3.05 3.30 -2.09
CA GLY A 36 4.28 3.73 -2.72
C GLY A 36 4.44 5.24 -2.75
N ALA A 37 5.54 5.74 -2.18
CA ALA A 37 5.89 7.15 -2.18
C ALA A 37 6.54 7.56 -3.52
N ASN A 38 5.74 8.00 -4.50
CA ASN A 38 6.21 8.35 -5.85
C ASN A 38 6.98 7.22 -6.60
N ILE A 39 6.70 5.95 -6.33
CA ILE A 39 7.25 4.78 -7.05
C ILE A 39 6.14 4.11 -7.87
N ASP A 40 6.46 3.11 -8.69
CA ASP A 40 5.43 2.25 -9.30
C ASP A 40 4.95 1.22 -8.26
N ALA A 41 4.04 1.66 -7.37
CA ALA A 41 3.55 0.86 -6.26
C ALA A 41 2.86 -0.40 -6.76
N VAL A 42 2.16 -0.32 -7.89
CA VAL A 42 1.44 -1.45 -8.49
C VAL A 42 2.42 -2.51 -8.97
N HIS A 43 3.48 -2.12 -9.68
CA HIS A 43 4.50 -3.05 -10.15
C HIS A 43 5.21 -3.73 -8.99
N THR A 44 5.62 -2.97 -7.97
CA THR A 44 6.32 -3.53 -6.80
C THR A 44 5.39 -4.43 -5.98
N ALA A 45 4.14 -4.03 -5.74
CA ALA A 45 3.15 -4.82 -5.02
C ALA A 45 2.89 -6.18 -5.67
N LYS A 46 2.85 -6.24 -7.01
CA LYS A 46 2.68 -7.50 -7.77
C LYS A 46 3.79 -8.50 -7.48
N GLN A 47 5.03 -8.05 -7.30
CA GLN A 47 6.15 -8.93 -6.95
C GLN A 47 5.93 -9.63 -5.61
N PHE A 48 5.20 -8.99 -4.71
CA PHE A 48 4.84 -9.51 -3.38
C PHE A 48 3.47 -10.20 -3.34
N GLY A 49 2.75 -10.30 -4.46
CA GLY A 49 1.41 -10.91 -4.51
C GLY A 49 0.30 -10.04 -3.94
N ILE A 50 0.54 -8.74 -3.80
CA ILE A 50 -0.49 -7.76 -3.40
C ILE A 50 -1.21 -7.29 -4.67
N GLY A 51 -2.54 -7.31 -4.64
CA GLY A 51 -3.40 -6.90 -5.76
C GLY A 51 -3.37 -5.40 -6.01
N GLU A 52 -3.69 -4.98 -7.24
CA GLU A 52 -3.72 -3.56 -7.64
C GLU A 52 -4.78 -2.76 -6.86
N ASP A 53 -5.82 -3.44 -6.38
CA ASP A 53 -6.87 -2.91 -5.51
C ASP A 53 -6.34 -2.52 -4.11
N ARG A 54 -5.19 -3.07 -3.71
CA ARG A 54 -4.49 -2.79 -2.45
C ARG A 54 -3.12 -2.14 -2.64
N ALA A 55 -2.79 -1.71 -3.86
CA ALA A 55 -1.54 -1.04 -4.17
C ALA A 55 -1.81 0.36 -4.72
N MET A 56 -1.27 1.40 -4.09
CA MET A 56 -1.45 2.78 -4.55
C MET A 56 -0.18 3.59 -4.45
N ASP A 57 0.03 4.42 -5.46
CA ASP A 57 0.96 5.53 -5.39
C ASP A 57 0.34 6.64 -4.55
N TYR A 58 1.15 7.35 -3.78
CA TYR A 58 0.77 8.62 -3.16
C TYR A 58 1.85 9.67 -3.40
N ILE A 59 1.45 10.94 -3.34
CA ILE A 59 2.37 12.05 -3.47
C ILE A 59 3.11 12.22 -2.16
N ALA A 60 4.44 12.03 -2.17
CA ALA A 60 5.27 12.19 -0.98
C ALA A 60 5.55 13.67 -0.67
N ASP A 61 4.49 14.42 -0.36
CA ASP A 61 4.53 15.77 0.20
C ASP A 61 3.58 15.86 1.41
N SER A 62 3.57 17.01 2.09
CA SER A 62 2.79 17.17 3.32
C SER A 62 1.31 16.88 3.14
N GLU A 63 0.71 17.27 2.02
CA GLU A 63 -0.73 17.11 1.77
C GLU A 63 -1.05 15.66 1.38
N GLY A 64 -0.22 15.06 0.51
CA GLY A 64 -0.38 13.66 0.10
C GLY A 64 -0.15 12.68 1.25
N THR A 65 0.87 12.91 2.10
CA THR A 65 1.10 12.11 3.31
C THR A 65 -0.07 12.24 4.29
N ALA A 66 -0.56 13.46 4.56
CA ALA A 66 -1.70 13.65 5.45
C ALA A 66 -2.96 12.94 4.94
N LEU A 67 -3.23 13.03 3.63
CA LEU A 67 -4.33 12.32 2.99
C LEU A 67 -4.18 10.80 3.13
N SER A 68 -2.99 10.25 2.85
CA SER A 68 -2.73 8.82 2.99
C SER A 68 -3.01 8.33 4.41
N TYR A 69 -2.57 9.06 5.44
CA TYR A 69 -2.87 8.70 6.83
C TYR A 69 -4.36 8.76 7.14
N SER A 70 -5.07 9.79 6.68
CA SER A 70 -6.52 9.92 6.88
C SER A 70 -7.28 8.73 6.31
N VAL A 71 -6.98 8.38 5.05
CA VAL A 71 -7.59 7.22 4.39
C VAL A 71 -7.28 5.91 5.13
N MET A 72 -6.05 5.74 5.61
CA MET A 72 -5.67 4.54 6.37
C MET A 72 -6.40 4.43 7.71
N ILE A 73 -6.71 5.54 8.38
CA ILE A 73 -7.55 5.56 9.59
C ILE A 73 -8.95 5.01 9.27
N ASP A 74 -9.53 5.43 8.16
CA ASP A 74 -10.85 4.96 7.74
C ASP A 74 -10.85 3.48 7.37
N VAL A 75 -9.82 3.04 6.64
CA VAL A 75 -9.63 1.62 6.27
C VAL A 75 -9.54 0.73 7.51
N VAL A 76 -8.70 1.11 8.48
CA VAL A 76 -8.55 0.34 9.73
C VAL A 76 -9.87 0.36 10.52
N SER A 77 -10.58 1.48 10.52
CA SER A 77 -11.87 1.62 11.19
C SER A 77 -12.97 0.75 10.55
N GLU A 78 -13.02 0.66 9.22
CA GLU A 78 -13.95 -0.22 8.50
C GLU A 78 -13.59 -1.69 8.73
N TYR A 79 -12.31 -2.04 8.57
CA TYR A 79 -11.85 -3.41 8.75
C TYR A 79 -12.16 -3.93 10.16
N ARG A 80 -11.98 -3.11 11.20
CA ARG A 80 -12.36 -3.47 12.58
C ARG A 80 -13.86 -3.72 12.76
N LYS A 81 -14.71 -3.09 11.94
CA LYS A 81 -16.17 -3.22 12.02
C LYS A 81 -16.72 -4.36 11.16
N LYS A 82 -16.14 -4.59 9.98
CA LYS A 82 -16.71 -5.45 8.93
C LYS A 82 -15.78 -6.55 8.46
N THR A 83 -14.54 -6.61 8.95
CA THR A 83 -13.48 -7.57 8.52
C THR A 83 -13.18 -7.53 7.02
N THR A 84 -13.65 -6.49 6.34
CA THR A 84 -13.56 -6.28 4.89
C THR A 84 -13.24 -4.81 4.65
N ILE A 85 -12.55 -4.52 3.55
CA ILE A 85 -12.16 -3.17 3.17
C ILE A 85 -12.77 -2.86 1.81
N SER A 86 -13.50 -1.75 1.70
CA SER A 86 -14.00 -1.26 0.43
C SER A 86 -12.90 -0.60 -0.39
N ASP A 87 -12.80 -0.95 -1.67
CA ASP A 87 -11.84 -0.34 -2.61
C ASP A 87 -12.03 1.18 -2.78
N LYS A 88 -13.22 1.68 -2.43
CA LYS A 88 -13.58 3.10 -2.48
C LYS A 88 -12.73 3.96 -1.55
N HIS A 89 -12.21 3.39 -0.46
CA HIS A 89 -11.35 4.12 0.48
C HIS A 89 -10.13 4.72 -0.23
N PHE A 90 -9.63 4.06 -1.27
CA PHE A 90 -8.41 4.44 -1.96
C PHE A 90 -8.64 5.41 -3.14
N ASP A 91 -9.90 5.68 -3.49
CA ASP A 91 -10.22 6.57 -4.60
C ASP A 91 -9.76 8.01 -4.36
N GLU A 92 -9.73 8.46 -3.11
CA GLU A 92 -9.26 9.80 -2.76
C GLU A 92 -7.77 9.97 -3.04
N ILE A 93 -6.94 8.99 -2.63
CA ILE A 93 -5.51 8.97 -2.93
C ILE A 93 -5.29 8.91 -4.45
N ARG A 94 -6.02 8.05 -5.15
CA ARG A 94 -5.93 7.94 -6.63
C ARG A 94 -6.31 9.25 -7.33
N LYS A 95 -7.33 9.95 -6.85
CA LYS A 95 -7.74 11.26 -7.37
C LYS A 95 -6.69 12.33 -7.12
N ASP A 96 -6.09 12.33 -5.93
CA ASP A 96 -5.01 13.25 -5.56
C ASP A 96 -3.80 13.09 -6.48
N VAL A 97 -3.32 11.86 -6.66
CA VAL A 97 -2.23 11.55 -7.61
C VAL A 97 -2.58 12.00 -9.04
N LYS A 98 -3.80 11.72 -9.52
CA LYS A 98 -4.24 12.17 -10.85
C LYS A 98 -4.27 13.70 -11.01
N LYS A 99 -4.64 14.43 -9.95
CA LYS A 99 -4.83 15.89 -9.96
C LYS A 99 -3.50 16.64 -9.76
N ARG A 100 -2.70 16.20 -8.80
CA ARG A 100 -1.48 16.88 -8.33
C ARG A 100 -0.19 16.24 -8.83
N GLY A 101 -0.20 14.96 -9.19
CA GLY A 101 0.96 14.24 -9.73
C GLY A 101 1.40 14.70 -11.13
N LYS A 102 0.50 15.31 -11.92
CA LYS A 102 0.82 15.89 -13.25
C LYS A 102 1.51 17.27 -13.19
N LYS A 103 1.66 17.86 -12.01
CA LYS A 103 2.27 19.20 -11.83
C LYS A 103 3.78 19.15 -11.51
N ARG A 104 4.42 18.00 -11.68
CA ARG A 104 5.86 17.82 -11.53
C ARG A 104 6.54 17.62 -12.87
#